data_AF-A0A8H3DTT3-F1
#
_entry.id   AF-A0A8H3DTT3-F1
#
_cell.length_a   1.000
_cell.length_b   1.000
_cell.length_c   1.000
_cell.angle_alpha   90.00
_cell.angle_beta   90.00
_cell.angle_gamma   90.00
#
_symmetry.space_group_name_H-M   'P 1'
#
loop_
_entity.id
_entity.type
_entity.pdbx_description
1 polymer ?
#
loop_
_entity_poly.entity_id
_entity_poly.type
_entity_poly.pdbx_seq_one_letter_code
_entity_poly.pdbx_strand_id
1 'polypeptide(L)'
;MISVAGPTSSVLFTHLSSSSRTALNAALANIPNSSKFEVHFLGVLDVMEQHGVNLNQVCLLDPKAEKELSPSDGESFSWFLFGGILGDDPPRDRTSELRRLGFPGRHLGSVQMTTDTALGVTKLVVVDKIPLQDITYVDHPTIRFNAKESVEMPFRYVADSEGEPILPEGMKALLKEDLNKGFEF
;
A
#
# COMPACT_ATOMS: atom_id res chain seq x y z
N MET A 1 2.57 -1.74 6.73
CA MET A 1 3.34 -2.12 5.52
C MET A 1 4.40 -3.17 5.81
N ILE A 2 5.46 -2.89 6.58
CA ILE A 2 6.53 -3.86 6.84
C ILE A 2 6.02 -5.15 7.50
N SER A 3 5.20 -5.02 8.55
CA SER A 3 4.53 -6.18 9.18
C SER A 3 3.66 -6.96 8.19
N VAL A 4 2.91 -6.25 7.33
CA VAL A 4 2.02 -6.84 6.31
C VAL A 4 2.79 -7.62 5.25
N ALA A 5 3.97 -7.13 4.83
CA ALA A 5 4.83 -7.83 3.88
C ALA A 5 5.34 -9.17 4.42
N GLY A 6 5.49 -9.28 5.76
CA GLY A 6 5.95 -10.49 6.42
C GLY A 6 7.45 -10.76 6.22
N PRO A 7 7.98 -11.85 6.79
CA PRO A 7 9.42 -12.12 6.85
C PRO A 7 10.03 -12.59 5.52
N THR A 8 9.20 -13.02 4.57
CA THR A 8 9.63 -13.56 3.27
C THR A 8 9.82 -12.48 2.21
N SER A 9 9.35 -11.25 2.47
CA SER A 9 9.37 -10.14 1.52
C SER A 9 10.08 -8.94 2.13
N SER A 10 10.54 -8.04 1.26
CA SER A 10 11.19 -6.78 1.67
C SER A 10 10.37 -5.58 1.18
N VAL A 11 10.34 -4.51 1.98
CA VAL A 11 9.71 -3.24 1.58
C VAL A 11 10.80 -2.20 1.31
N LEU A 12 10.88 -1.71 0.08
CA LEU A 12 11.84 -0.67 -0.31
C LEU A 12 11.09 0.66 -0.43
N PHE A 13 11.47 1.64 0.38
CA PHE A 13 10.96 3.01 0.28
C PHE A 13 11.92 3.83 -0.56
N THR A 14 11.49 4.28 -1.74
CA THR A 14 12.35 5.00 -2.71
C THR A 14 11.93 6.45 -2.88
N HIS A 15 12.81 7.25 -3.49
CA HIS A 15 12.57 8.65 -3.86
C HIS A 15 12.21 9.54 -2.67
N LEU A 16 12.80 9.26 -1.50
CA LEU A 16 12.52 10.00 -0.28
C LEU A 16 13.43 11.23 -0.12
N SER A 17 12.82 12.35 0.26
CA SER A 17 13.56 13.54 0.71
C SER A 17 14.37 13.26 1.97
N SER A 18 15.37 14.11 2.25
CA SER A 18 16.19 13.98 3.47
C SER A 18 15.34 13.96 4.75
N SER A 19 14.37 14.88 4.85
CA SER A 19 13.46 14.94 6.01
C SER A 19 12.59 13.69 6.14
N SER A 20 12.04 13.19 5.03
CA SER A 20 11.20 11.98 5.03
C SER A 20 12.01 10.75 5.45
N ARG A 21 13.25 10.61 4.99
CA ARG A 21 14.13 9.50 5.40
C ARG A 21 14.45 9.56 6.89
N THR A 22 14.77 10.74 7.41
CA THR A 22 15.06 10.90 8.85
C THR A 22 13.83 10.52 9.70
N ALA A 23 12.65 11.05 9.35
CA ALA A 23 11.42 10.74 10.06
C ALA A 23 11.06 9.25 9.97
N LEU A 24 11.18 8.66 8.77
CA LEU A 24 10.90 7.25 8.56
C LEU A 24 11.89 6.38 9.34
N ASN A 25 13.20 6.60 9.22
CA ASN A 25 14.19 5.84 9.98
C ASN A 25 13.97 5.93 11.49
N ALA A 26 13.58 7.10 12.02
CA ALA A 26 13.22 7.24 13.43
C ALA A 26 11.99 6.41 13.79
N ALA A 27 10.94 6.43 12.96
CA ALA A 27 9.73 5.63 13.17
C ALA A 27 10.00 4.11 13.05
N LEU A 28 10.95 3.70 12.23
CA LEU A 28 11.29 2.29 12.00
C LEU A 28 12.37 1.76 12.95
N ALA A 29 12.97 2.60 13.80
CA ALA A 29 14.10 2.21 14.67
C ALA A 29 13.77 1.08 15.65
N ASN A 30 12.50 0.91 16.02
CA ASN A 30 12.03 -0.13 16.96
C ASN A 30 11.39 -1.33 16.27
N ILE A 31 11.43 -1.42 14.93
CA ILE A 31 10.89 -2.57 14.22
C ILE A 31 11.80 -3.79 14.43
N PRO A 32 11.25 -5.00 14.69
CA PRO A 32 12.06 -6.20 14.87
C PRO A 32 12.99 -6.47 13.70
N ASN A 33 14.24 -6.88 13.99
CA ASN A 33 15.27 -7.22 12.99
C ASN A 33 14.87 -8.33 12.00
N SER A 34 13.82 -9.12 12.31
CA SER A 34 13.27 -10.12 11.39
C SER A 34 12.57 -9.50 10.17
N SER A 35 12.22 -8.21 10.24
CA SER A 35 11.58 -7.48 9.15
C SER A 35 12.63 -6.94 8.17
N LYS A 36 12.39 -7.10 6.87
CA LYS A 36 13.30 -6.62 5.83
C LYS A 36 12.73 -5.36 5.19
N PHE A 37 13.46 -4.26 5.30
CA PHE A 37 13.13 -3.03 4.60
C PHE A 37 14.38 -2.23 4.25
N GLU A 38 14.28 -1.38 3.25
CA GLU A 38 15.34 -0.45 2.87
C GLU A 38 14.76 0.95 2.64
N VAL A 39 15.54 1.98 2.94
CA VAL A 39 15.12 3.39 2.85
C VAL A 39 16.10 4.13 1.95
N HIS A 40 15.64 4.53 0.78
CA HIS A 40 16.45 5.06 -0.31
C HIS A 40 16.08 6.51 -0.65
N PHE A 41 17.12 7.32 -0.87
CA PHE A 41 16.98 8.66 -1.49
C PHE A 41 16.75 8.55 -3.01
N LEU A 42 17.34 7.52 -3.63
CA LEU A 42 17.36 7.32 -5.07
C LEU A 42 15.97 7.00 -5.62
N GLY A 43 15.77 7.28 -6.91
CA GLY A 43 14.55 6.91 -7.62
C GLY A 43 14.45 5.40 -7.84
N VAL A 44 13.26 4.92 -8.19
CA VAL A 44 13.02 3.47 -8.37
C VAL A 44 13.94 2.84 -9.43
N LEU A 45 14.25 3.55 -10.52
CA LEU A 45 15.11 3.03 -11.58
C LEU A 45 16.56 2.82 -11.12
N ASP A 46 17.10 3.76 -10.36
CA ASP A 46 18.47 3.64 -9.82
C ASP A 46 18.56 2.50 -8.78
N VAL A 47 17.52 2.35 -7.95
CA VAL A 47 17.43 1.27 -6.95
C VAL A 47 17.29 -0.09 -7.64
N MET A 48 16.52 -0.17 -8.74
CA MET A 48 16.45 -1.38 -9.57
C MET A 48 17.82 -1.74 -10.17
N GLU A 49 18.57 -0.75 -10.67
CA GLU A 49 19.92 -0.97 -11.21
C GLU A 49 20.87 -1.52 -10.14
N GLN A 50 20.85 -0.97 -8.92
CA GLN A 50 21.66 -1.47 -7.80
C GLN A 50 21.35 -2.92 -7.42
N HIS A 51 20.09 -3.33 -7.56
CA HIS A 51 19.65 -4.69 -7.25
C HIS A 51 19.67 -5.63 -8.46
N GLY A 52 20.09 -5.14 -9.63
CA GLY A 52 20.13 -5.93 -10.87
C GLY A 52 18.75 -6.39 -11.37
N VAL A 53 17.70 -5.59 -11.11
CA VAL A 53 16.31 -5.93 -11.44
C VAL A 53 15.91 -5.25 -12.74
N ASN A 54 15.49 -6.04 -13.72
CA ASN A 54 15.03 -5.50 -15.00
C ASN A 54 13.60 -4.97 -14.90
N LEU A 55 13.27 -4.00 -15.75
CA LEU A 55 11.96 -3.37 -15.80
C LEU A 55 10.79 -4.36 -15.97
N ASN A 56 10.97 -5.40 -16.79
CA ASN A 56 9.95 -6.43 -17.01
C ASN A 56 9.70 -7.35 -15.79
N GLN A 57 10.57 -7.29 -14.77
CA GLN A 57 10.41 -8.02 -13.52
C GLN A 57 9.68 -7.20 -12.45
N VAL A 58 9.32 -5.95 -12.76
CA VAL A 58 8.63 -5.03 -11.86
C VAL A 58 7.20 -4.81 -12.36
N CYS A 59 6.23 -5.18 -11.54
CA CYS A 59 4.81 -4.91 -11.81
C CYS A 59 4.40 -3.57 -11.18
N LEU A 60 3.93 -2.62 -11.98
CA LEU A 60 3.30 -1.39 -11.49
C LEU A 60 1.84 -1.68 -11.11
N LEU A 61 1.48 -1.41 -9.85
CA LEU A 61 0.10 -1.46 -9.41
C LEU A 61 -0.59 -0.15 -9.79
N ASP A 62 -1.49 -0.25 -10.77
CA ASP A 62 -2.12 0.89 -11.43
C ASP A 62 -3.63 0.64 -11.60
N PRO A 63 -4.50 1.47 -11.01
CA PRO A 63 -5.95 1.37 -11.22
C PRO A 63 -6.39 1.45 -12.69
N LYS A 64 -5.55 2.01 -13.58
CA LYS A 64 -5.83 2.12 -15.03
C LYS A 64 -5.20 1.00 -15.86
N ALA A 65 -4.52 0.03 -15.26
CA ALA A 65 -4.04 -1.13 -16.01
C ALA A 65 -5.22 -1.93 -16.58
N GLU A 66 -5.02 -2.58 -17.72
CA GLU A 66 -6.07 -3.40 -18.36
C GLU A 66 -6.23 -4.79 -17.73
N LYS A 67 -5.16 -5.31 -17.11
CA LYS A 67 -5.14 -6.66 -16.55
C LYS A 67 -5.19 -6.61 -15.03
N GLU A 68 -5.99 -7.48 -14.44
CA GLU A 68 -6.03 -7.66 -12.99
C GLU A 68 -4.81 -8.43 -12.51
N LEU A 69 -4.36 -8.13 -11.28
CA LEU A 69 -3.30 -8.91 -10.63
C LEU A 69 -3.79 -10.34 -10.38
N SER A 70 -2.96 -11.31 -10.73
CA SER A 70 -3.28 -12.75 -10.63
C SER A 70 -2.22 -13.53 -9.85
N PRO A 71 -2.55 -14.70 -9.30
CA PRO A 71 -1.56 -15.54 -8.60
C PRO A 71 -0.32 -15.91 -9.43
N SER A 72 -0.47 -16.08 -10.75
CA SER A 72 0.64 -16.38 -11.67
C SER A 72 1.62 -15.21 -11.84
N ASP A 73 1.21 -13.97 -11.54
CA ASP A 73 2.09 -12.81 -11.63
C ASP A 73 3.23 -12.88 -10.60
N GLY A 74 3.06 -13.63 -9.51
CA GLY A 74 4.14 -13.91 -8.54
C GLY A 74 5.28 -14.79 -9.07
N GLU A 75 5.11 -15.43 -10.23
CA GLU A 75 6.18 -16.15 -10.95
C GLU A 75 6.86 -15.27 -12.01
N SER A 76 6.14 -14.25 -12.48
CA SER A 76 6.59 -13.36 -13.56
C SER A 76 7.33 -12.13 -13.05
N PHE A 77 6.93 -11.62 -11.88
CA PHE A 77 7.48 -10.40 -11.29
C PHE A 77 8.16 -10.69 -9.96
N SER A 78 9.32 -10.08 -9.75
CA SER A 78 10.01 -10.09 -8.47
C SER A 78 9.61 -8.91 -7.60
N TRP A 79 9.26 -7.77 -8.21
CA TRP A 79 8.95 -6.53 -7.51
C TRP A 79 7.54 -6.04 -7.86
N PHE A 80 6.89 -5.43 -6.87
CA PHE A 80 5.58 -4.83 -6.97
C PHE A 80 5.68 -3.36 -6.58
N LEU A 81 5.51 -2.47 -7.56
CA LEU A 81 5.71 -1.04 -7.43
C LEU A 81 4.38 -0.35 -7.14
N PHE A 82 4.33 0.32 -5.99
CA PHE A 82 3.20 1.13 -5.55
C PHE A 82 3.57 2.60 -5.76
N GLY A 83 2.74 3.37 -6.47
CA GLY A 83 2.98 4.79 -6.73
C GLY A 83 2.92 5.67 -5.47
N GLY A 84 3.05 6.99 -5.62
CA GLY A 84 2.80 7.95 -4.54
C GLY A 84 1.30 8.13 -4.30
N ILE A 85 0.76 7.48 -3.26
CA ILE A 85 -0.68 7.18 -3.11
C ILE A 85 -1.39 7.97 -1.99
N LEU A 86 -0.92 9.13 -1.53
CA LEU A 86 -1.76 9.90 -0.60
C LEU A 86 -2.97 10.53 -1.33
N GLY A 87 -4.01 9.71 -1.53
CA GLY A 87 -5.25 9.77 -0.75
C GLY A 87 -6.21 10.91 -1.07
N ASP A 88 -6.06 11.56 -2.21
CA ASP A 88 -7.07 12.52 -2.67
C ASP A 88 -8.33 11.76 -3.10
N ASP A 89 -9.50 12.25 -2.69
CA ASP A 89 -10.79 11.94 -3.30
C ASP A 89 -11.34 13.22 -3.97
N PRO A 90 -11.44 13.28 -5.31
CA PRO A 90 -11.15 12.21 -6.27
C PRO A 90 -9.64 11.96 -6.44
N PRO A 91 -9.25 10.74 -6.88
CA PRO A 91 -7.84 10.37 -7.06
C PRO A 91 -7.10 11.29 -8.02
N ARG A 92 -5.95 11.82 -7.60
CA ARG A 92 -4.99 12.43 -8.52
C ARG A 92 -4.16 11.31 -9.16
N ASP A 93 -4.13 11.20 -10.49
CA ASP A 93 -3.39 10.16 -11.25
C ASP A 93 -1.86 10.34 -11.17
N ARG A 94 -1.31 10.32 -9.95
CA ARG A 94 0.13 10.47 -9.67
C ARG A 94 0.93 9.27 -10.18
N THR A 95 0.27 8.11 -10.35
CA THR A 95 0.85 6.91 -10.98
C THR A 95 1.17 7.13 -12.46
N SER A 96 0.60 8.14 -13.12
CA SER A 96 0.85 8.42 -14.54
C SER A 96 2.32 8.68 -14.89
N GLU A 97 3.11 9.24 -13.97
CA GLU A 97 4.56 9.44 -14.16
C GLU A 97 5.29 8.10 -14.26
N LEU A 98 4.96 7.14 -13.38
CA LEU A 98 5.51 5.79 -13.40
C LEU A 98 5.03 4.99 -14.62
N ARG A 99 3.77 5.17 -15.02
CA ARG A 99 3.20 4.52 -16.21
C ARG A 99 4.00 4.85 -17.49
N ARG A 100 4.49 6.10 -17.61
CA ARG A 100 5.30 6.55 -18.76
C ARG A 100 6.67 5.88 -18.83
N LEU A 101 7.15 5.28 -17.74
CA LEU A 101 8.42 4.54 -17.72
C LEU A 101 8.33 3.16 -18.37
N GLY A 102 7.12 2.67 -18.66
CA GLY A 102 6.89 1.45 -19.44
C GLY A 102 6.79 0.17 -18.63
N PHE A 103 6.63 0.24 -17.30
CA PHE A 103 6.43 -0.93 -16.44
C PHE A 103 5.18 -1.74 -16.87
N PRO A 104 5.26 -3.08 -16.88
CA PRO A 104 4.07 -3.92 -16.92
C PRO A 104 3.08 -3.55 -15.80
N GLY A 105 1.83 -3.29 -16.14
CA GLY A 105 0.80 -2.87 -15.19
C GLY A 105 -0.16 -3.98 -14.77
N ARG A 106 -0.63 -3.94 -13.53
CA ARG A 106 -1.79 -4.70 -13.02
C ARG A 106 -2.68 -3.82 -12.16
N HIS A 107 -4.00 -4.03 -12.20
CA HIS A 107 -4.94 -3.38 -11.28
C HIS A 107 -5.33 -4.33 -10.14
N LEU A 108 -5.72 -3.75 -8.99
CA LEU A 108 -6.21 -4.48 -7.80
C LEU A 108 -7.74 -4.45 -7.67
N GLY A 109 -8.41 -4.06 -8.75
CA GLY A 109 -9.86 -3.87 -8.81
C GLY A 109 -10.22 -2.42 -9.11
N SER A 110 -11.52 -2.13 -9.18
CA SER A 110 -12.05 -0.82 -9.56
C SER A 110 -12.15 0.19 -8.40
N VAL A 111 -12.13 -0.28 -7.15
CA VAL A 111 -12.25 0.56 -5.96
C VAL A 111 -10.85 0.85 -5.42
N GLN A 112 -10.61 2.12 -5.08
CA GLN A 112 -9.32 2.56 -4.58
C GLN A 112 -9.00 1.94 -3.21
N MET A 113 -7.75 1.55 -3.01
CA MET A 113 -7.22 1.04 -1.75
C MET A 113 -6.18 2.01 -1.20
N THR A 114 -6.01 2.04 0.12
CA THR A 114 -4.82 2.65 0.73
C THR A 114 -3.57 1.85 0.35
N THR A 115 -2.37 2.45 0.43
CA THR A 115 -1.12 1.78 0.06
C THR A 115 -0.88 0.50 0.84
N ASP A 116 -1.17 0.52 2.14
CA ASP A 116 -1.00 -0.64 3.01
C ASP A 116 -2.01 -1.75 2.68
N THR A 117 -3.25 -1.41 2.36
CA THR A 117 -4.25 -2.38 1.86
C THR A 117 -3.82 -2.96 0.52
N ALA A 118 -3.40 -2.12 -0.43
CA ALA A 118 -2.93 -2.55 -1.74
C ALA A 118 -1.73 -3.52 -1.62
N LEU A 119 -0.81 -3.25 -0.69
CA LEU A 119 0.32 -4.14 -0.38
C LEU A 119 -0.18 -5.47 0.19
N GLY A 120 -1.11 -5.44 1.14
CA GLY A 120 -1.71 -6.64 1.73
C GLY A 120 -2.42 -7.51 0.70
N VAL A 121 -3.25 -6.89 -0.16
CA VAL A 121 -3.93 -7.57 -1.27
C VAL A 121 -2.93 -8.16 -2.25
N THR A 122 -1.89 -7.41 -2.62
CA THR A 122 -0.82 -7.92 -3.49
C THR A 122 -0.19 -9.17 -2.90
N LYS A 123 0.16 -9.18 -1.60
CA LYS A 123 0.69 -10.37 -0.92
C LYS A 123 -0.29 -11.55 -0.97
N LEU A 124 -1.55 -11.33 -0.60
CA LEU A 124 -2.59 -12.38 -0.64
C LEU A 124 -2.67 -13.04 -2.02
N VAL A 125 -2.59 -12.22 -3.08
CA VAL A 125 -2.65 -12.72 -4.45
C VAL A 125 -1.38 -13.45 -4.86
N VAL A 126 -0.21 -12.83 -4.70
CA VAL A 126 1.02 -13.32 -5.35
C VAL A 126 1.78 -14.34 -4.50
N VAL A 127 1.70 -14.21 -3.18
CA VAL A 127 2.36 -15.10 -2.21
C VAL A 127 1.39 -16.17 -1.75
N ASP A 128 0.22 -15.77 -1.25
CA ASP A 128 -0.75 -16.71 -0.65
C ASP A 128 -1.65 -17.37 -1.73
N LYS A 129 -1.48 -16.97 -3.00
CA LYS A 129 -2.15 -17.52 -4.19
C LYS A 129 -3.67 -17.43 -4.17
N ILE A 130 -4.21 -16.39 -3.52
CA ILE A 130 -5.65 -16.12 -3.43
C ILE A 130 -6.06 -15.15 -4.54
N PRO A 131 -6.91 -15.56 -5.51
CA PRO A 131 -7.42 -14.65 -6.54
C PRO A 131 -8.11 -13.41 -5.96
N LEU A 132 -8.06 -12.28 -6.67
CA LEU A 132 -8.63 -11.01 -6.19
C LEU A 132 -10.10 -11.11 -5.80
N GLN A 133 -10.88 -11.89 -6.55
CA GLN A 133 -12.32 -12.11 -6.34
C GLN A 133 -12.64 -12.95 -5.10
N ASP A 134 -11.67 -13.71 -4.58
CA ASP A 134 -11.86 -14.59 -3.43
C ASP A 134 -11.47 -13.91 -2.10
N ILE A 135 -10.88 -12.71 -2.18
CA ILE A 135 -10.56 -11.89 -1.01
C ILE A 135 -11.85 -11.22 -0.51
N THR A 136 -12.10 -11.30 0.79
CA THR A 136 -13.23 -10.60 1.42
C THR A 136 -12.88 -9.14 1.66
N TYR A 137 -13.73 -8.23 1.19
CA TYR A 137 -13.51 -6.79 1.30
C TYR A 137 -14.63 -6.09 2.06
N VAL A 138 -14.30 -4.94 2.65
CA VAL A 138 -15.28 -3.93 3.06
C VAL A 138 -15.01 -2.67 2.25
N ASP A 139 -16.03 -2.23 1.53
CA ASP A 139 -16.01 -1.02 0.72
C ASP A 139 -16.57 0.14 1.52
N HIS A 140 -15.81 1.23 1.56
CA HIS A 140 -16.22 2.49 2.18
C HIS A 140 -16.65 2.35 3.66
N PRO A 141 -15.84 1.71 4.53
CA PRO A 141 -16.27 1.40 5.88
C PRO A 141 -16.47 2.68 6.71
N THR A 142 -17.50 2.68 7.56
CA THR A 142 -17.70 3.70 8.59
C THR A 142 -17.06 3.24 9.89
N ILE A 143 -15.96 3.90 10.29
CA ILE A 143 -15.30 3.66 11.57
C ILE A 143 -16.03 4.47 12.65
N ARG A 144 -16.72 3.79 13.57
CA ARG A 144 -17.45 4.41 14.68
C ARG A 144 -16.60 4.45 15.94
N PHE A 145 -16.53 5.62 16.59
CA PHE A 145 -15.81 5.83 17.85
C PHE A 145 -16.75 5.86 19.05
N ASN A 146 -17.95 6.43 18.86
CA ASN A 146 -19.06 6.41 19.83
C ASN A 146 -20.39 6.69 19.10
N ALA A 147 -21.45 6.94 19.85
CA ALA A 147 -22.79 7.18 19.30
C ALA A 147 -22.91 8.43 18.41
N LYS A 148 -21.96 9.38 18.50
CA LYS A 148 -21.99 10.67 17.77
C LYS A 148 -20.81 10.88 16.83
N GLU A 149 -19.73 10.11 17.01
CA GLU A 149 -18.47 10.28 16.27
C GLU A 149 -18.18 9.08 15.39
N SER A 150 -18.07 9.31 14.09
CA SER A 150 -17.66 8.33 13.10
C SER A 150 -17.00 8.98 11.89
N VAL A 151 -16.15 8.23 11.20
CA VAL A 151 -15.53 8.64 9.93
C VAL A 151 -15.83 7.58 8.87
N GLU A 152 -16.33 8.01 7.72
CA GLU A 152 -16.40 7.16 6.52
C GLU A 152 -15.05 7.20 5.81
N MET A 153 -14.48 6.03 5.56
CA MET A 153 -13.21 5.90 4.85
C MET A 153 -13.51 5.67 3.37
N PRO A 154 -13.15 6.56 2.43
CA PRO A 154 -13.53 6.44 1.02
C PRO A 154 -12.65 5.44 0.23
N PHE A 155 -12.32 4.30 0.85
CA PHE A 155 -11.44 3.28 0.29
C PHE A 155 -11.99 1.86 0.55
N ARG A 156 -11.51 0.92 -0.25
CA ARG A 156 -11.66 -0.52 -0.02
C ARG A 156 -10.61 -1.01 0.97
N TYR A 157 -11.02 -1.87 1.90
CA TYR A 157 -10.16 -2.56 2.86
C TYR A 157 -10.37 -4.07 2.78
N VAL A 158 -9.36 -4.84 3.17
CA VAL A 158 -9.54 -6.28 3.42
C VAL A 158 -10.33 -6.46 4.71
N ALA A 159 -11.31 -7.36 4.70
CA ALA A 159 -12.10 -7.71 5.88
C ALA A 159 -11.39 -8.78 6.72
N ASP A 160 -11.49 -8.69 8.04
CA ASP A 160 -11.14 -9.78 8.94
C ASP A 160 -12.26 -10.84 9.02
N SER A 161 -12.08 -11.85 9.88
CA SER A 161 -13.07 -12.92 10.08
C SER A 161 -14.39 -12.46 10.70
N GLU A 162 -14.43 -11.25 11.29
CA GLU A 162 -15.64 -10.64 11.85
C GLU A 162 -16.34 -9.74 10.82
N GLY A 163 -15.75 -9.56 9.63
CA GLY A 163 -16.27 -8.68 8.58
C GLY A 163 -15.89 -7.21 8.79
N GLU A 164 -14.96 -6.91 9.70
CA GLU A 164 -14.49 -5.56 9.97
C GLU A 164 -13.26 -5.22 9.11
N PRO A 165 -13.05 -3.94 8.73
CA PRO A 165 -11.90 -3.56 7.93
C PRO A 165 -10.60 -3.68 8.74
N ILE A 166 -9.60 -4.35 8.15
CA ILE A 166 -8.26 -4.42 8.71
C ILE A 166 -7.60 -3.04 8.55
N LEU A 167 -7.35 -2.38 9.69
CA LEU A 167 -6.67 -1.09 9.75
C LEU A 167 -5.26 -1.24 10.34
N PRO A 168 -4.29 -0.40 9.92
CA PRO A 168 -3.00 -0.33 10.59
C PRO A 168 -3.15 -0.02 12.08
N GLU A 169 -2.24 -0.58 12.87
CA GLU A 169 -2.13 -0.25 14.29
C GLU A 169 -1.99 1.26 14.48
N GLY A 170 -2.72 1.82 15.45
CA GLY A 170 -2.76 3.26 15.71
C GLY A 170 -3.68 4.07 14.79
N MET A 171 -4.14 3.55 13.65
CA MET A 171 -4.99 4.30 12.71
C MET A 171 -6.30 4.78 13.34
N LYS A 172 -6.98 3.91 14.12
CA LYS A 172 -8.20 4.30 14.84
C LYS A 172 -7.93 5.43 15.85
N ALA A 173 -6.78 5.42 16.53
CA ALA A 173 -6.41 6.48 17.47
C ALA A 173 -6.14 7.81 16.75
N LEU A 174 -5.41 7.77 15.64
CA LEU A 174 -5.14 8.94 14.80
C LEU A 174 -6.42 9.59 14.26
N LEU A 175 -7.35 8.78 13.74
CA LEU A 175 -8.65 9.28 13.26
C LEU A 175 -9.45 9.94 14.39
N LYS A 176 -9.41 9.38 15.60
CA LYS A 176 -10.08 9.96 16.76
C LYS A 176 -9.44 11.29 17.18
N GLU A 177 -8.11 11.38 17.16
CA GLU A 177 -7.40 12.63 17.43
C GLU A 177 -7.73 13.72 16.41
N ASP A 178 -7.86 13.36 15.14
CA ASP A 178 -8.18 14.30 14.06
C ASP A 178 -9.62 14.83 14.20
N LEU A 179 -10.58 13.96 14.56
CA LEU A 179 -11.93 14.38 14.91
C LEU A 179 -11.95 15.40 16.05
N ASN A 180 -11.13 15.20 17.09
CA ASN A 180 -11.08 16.12 18.23
C ASN A 180 -10.56 17.51 17.85
N LYS A 181 -9.62 17.60 16.90
CA LYS A 181 -9.08 18.89 16.42
C LYS A 181 -10.09 19.72 15.64
N GLY A 182 -11.07 19.07 15.00
CA GLY A 182 -12.15 19.75 14.26
C GLY A 182 -13.10 20.58 15.14
N PHE A 183 -12.98 20.50 16.46
CA PHE A 183 -13.86 21.19 17.42
C PHE A 183 -13.21 22.38 18.14
N GLU A 184 -11.98 22.76 17.81
CA GLU A 184 -11.37 24.00 18.32
C GLU A 184 -11.83 25.19 17.45
N PHE A 185 -12.90 25.88 17.89
CA PHE A 185 -13.40 27.15 17.33
C PHE A 185 -12.91 28.35 18.13
#